data_AF-A0A955YNX3-F1
#
_entry.id   AF-A0A955YNX3-F1
#
_cell.length_a   1.000
_cell.length_b   1.000
_cell.length_c   1.000
_cell.angle_alpha   90.00
_cell.angle_beta   90.00
_cell.angle_gamma   90.00
#
_symmetry.space_group_name_H-M   'P 1'
#
loop_
_entity.id
_entity.type
_entity.pdbx_description
1 polymer ?
#
loop_
_entity_poly.entity_id
_entity_poly.type
_entity_poly.pdbx_seq_one_letter_code
_entity_poly.pdbx_strand_id
1 'polypeptide(L)'
;EALTLGVIRGATFAFIGLERVGGIMVYDITHPESPRFVQYINPRDLSIDFDGDVPAELSAAGDLGPEGMVFIPSALSPTGQDLLVVANEVSGTTSIFAIEVIE
;
A
#
# COMPACT_ATOMS: atom_id res chain seq x y z
N GLU A 1 6.72 -8.71 0.07
CA GLU A 1 5.46 -9.02 0.79
C GLU A 1 5.21 -8.00 1.90
N ALA A 2 4.00 -7.69 2.33
CA ALA A 2 3.85 -6.88 3.56
C ALA A 2 2.43 -6.91 4.15
N LEU A 3 2.34 -6.61 5.46
CA LEU A 3 1.07 -6.40 6.15
C LEU A 3 1.24 -5.33 7.23
N THR A 4 0.29 -4.40 7.30
CA THR A 4 0.11 -3.55 8.48
C THR A 4 -1.38 -3.35 8.77
N LEU A 5 -1.70 -2.99 10.01
CA LEU A 5 -3.06 -2.70 10.44
C LEU A 5 -3.17 -1.22 10.80
N GLY A 6 -4.33 -0.63 10.53
CA GLY A 6 -4.66 0.73 10.93
C GLY A 6 -6.09 0.84 11.46
N VAL A 7 -6.30 1.71 12.44
CA VAL A 7 -7.65 2.03 12.91
C VAL A 7 -8.04 3.39 12.35
N ILE A 8 -9.12 3.43 11.57
CA ILE A 8 -9.62 4.63 10.90
C ILE A 8 -11.08 4.80 11.29
N ARG A 9 -11.41 5.92 11.92
CA ARG A 9 -12.77 6.23 12.43
C ARG A 9 -13.37 5.09 13.28
N GLY A 10 -12.55 4.35 14.02
CA GLY A 10 -12.97 3.24 14.90
C GLY A 10 -13.10 1.88 14.21
N ALA A 11 -13.00 1.81 12.89
CA ALA A 11 -12.92 0.55 12.13
C ALA A 11 -11.47 0.12 11.95
N THR A 12 -11.21 -1.19 11.99
CA THR A 12 -9.85 -1.75 11.80
C THR A 12 -9.67 -2.21 10.37
N PHE A 13 -8.62 -1.72 9.71
CA PHE A 13 -8.28 -2.04 8.33
C PHE A 13 -6.96 -2.82 8.27
N ALA A 14 -6.91 -3.79 7.37
CA ALA A 14 -5.69 -4.47 6.96
C ALA A 14 -5.23 -3.93 5.61
N PHE A 15 -3.95 -3.57 5.53
CA PHE A 15 -3.26 -3.18 4.31
C PHE A 15 -2.25 -4.26 3.95
N ILE A 16 -2.46 -4.92 2.81
CA ILE A 16 -1.74 -6.12 2.39
C ILE A 16 -0.96 -5.79 1.13
N GLY A 17 0.37 -5.77 1.21
CA GLY A 17 1.27 -5.55 0.08
C GLY A 17 1.48 -6.83 -0.71
N LEU A 18 1.18 -6.80 -2.01
CA LEU A 18 1.42 -7.91 -2.93
C LEU A 18 2.75 -7.70 -3.65
N GLU A 19 3.77 -8.45 -3.27
CA GLU A 19 5.13 -8.29 -3.80
C GLU A 19 5.21 -8.42 -5.32
N ARG A 20 4.83 -9.58 -5.85
CA ARG A 20 5.06 -9.94 -7.26
C ARG A 20 4.19 -9.14 -8.21
N VAL A 21 2.88 -9.15 -8.00
CA VAL A 21 1.94 -8.43 -8.87
C VAL A 21 1.94 -6.92 -8.60
N GLY A 22 2.44 -6.50 -7.43
CA GLY A 22 2.46 -5.12 -6.98
C GLY A 22 1.16 -4.69 -6.31
N GLY A 23 1.20 -3.52 -5.69
CA GLY A 23 0.03 -2.87 -5.11
C GLY A 23 -0.38 -3.37 -3.73
N ILE A 24 -1.47 -2.79 -3.25
CA ILE A 24 -1.94 -2.88 -1.87
C ILE A 24 -3.42 -3.25 -1.90
N MET A 25 -3.77 -4.40 -1.32
CA MET A 25 -5.15 -4.73 -1.03
C MET A 25 -5.55 -4.16 0.33
N VAL A 26 -6.75 -3.57 0.40
CA VAL A 26 -7.31 -3.00 1.63
C VAL A 26 -8.56 -3.77 2.00
N TYR A 27 -8.61 -4.24 3.24
CA TYR A 27 -9.77 -4.89 3.82
C TYR A 27 -10.20 -4.18 5.10
N ASP A 28 -11.50 -3.99 5.28
CA ASP A 28 -12.09 -3.74 6.60
C ASP A 28 -12.21 -5.09 7.31
N ILE A 29 -11.49 -5.21 8.43
CA ILE A 29 -11.42 -6.40 9.26
C ILE A 29 -11.97 -6.14 10.67
N THR A 30 -12.82 -5.13 10.83
CA THR A 30 -13.49 -4.83 12.11
C THR A 30 -14.23 -6.05 12.65
N HIS A 31 -14.78 -6.87 11.74
CA HIS A 31 -15.26 -8.22 12.01
C HIS A 31 -14.35 -9.23 11.30
N PRO A 32 -13.32 -9.78 11.99
CA PRO A 32 -12.29 -10.58 11.35
C PRO A 32 -12.81 -11.92 10.78
N GLU A 33 -13.93 -12.43 11.28
CA GLU A 33 -14.64 -13.60 10.75
C GLU A 33 -15.39 -13.32 9.44
N SER A 34 -15.61 -12.04 9.11
CA SER A 34 -16.32 -11.59 7.91
C SER A 34 -15.64 -10.35 7.30
N PRO A 35 -14.38 -10.48 6.83
CA PRO A 35 -13.63 -9.36 6.29
C PRO A 35 -14.28 -8.84 5.00
N ARG A 36 -14.27 -7.52 4.82
CA ARG A 36 -14.83 -6.86 3.64
C ARG A 36 -13.71 -6.26 2.81
N PHE A 37 -13.62 -6.66 1.54
CA PHE A 37 -12.74 -6.00 0.59
C PHE A 37 -13.17 -4.55 0.38
N VAL A 38 -12.22 -3.62 0.44
CA VAL A 38 -12.45 -2.19 0.23
C VAL A 38 -11.95 -1.81 -1.16
N GLN A 39 -10.67 -2.02 -1.43
CA GLN A 39 -10.05 -1.67 -2.70
C GLN A 39 -8.71 -2.36 -2.91
N TYR A 40 -8.23 -2.31 -4.14
CA TYR A 40 -6.88 -2.68 -4.54
C TYR A 40 -6.28 -1.50 -5.29
N ILE A 41 -5.15 -0.99 -4.77
CA ILE A 41 -4.42 0.13 -5.38
C ILE A 41 -3.11 -0.41 -5.90
N ASN A 42 -2.85 -0.26 -7.19
CA ASN A 42 -1.57 -0.60 -7.79
C ASN A 42 -1.06 0.61 -8.61
N PRO A 43 -0.06 1.34 -8.10
CA PRO A 43 0.52 2.49 -8.82
C PRO A 43 1.46 2.04 -9.96
N ARG A 44 1.64 0.73 -10.17
CA ARG A 44 2.45 0.17 -11.25
C ARG A 44 1.77 0.30 -12.61
N ASP A 45 2.54 0.62 -13.64
CA ASP A 45 2.14 0.41 -15.03
C ASP A 45 2.40 -1.06 -15.45
N LEU A 46 1.32 -1.82 -15.59
CA LEU A 46 1.38 -3.24 -15.96
C LEU A 46 1.68 -3.47 -17.45
N SER A 47 1.72 -2.42 -18.28
CA SER A 47 2.11 -2.53 -19.69
C SER A 47 3.63 -2.53 -19.90
N ILE A 48 4.37 -2.17 -18.86
CA ILE A 48 5.84 -2.18 -18.85
C ILE A 48 6.28 -3.52 -18.26
N ASP A 49 6.70 -4.41 -19.16
CA ASP A 49 7.44 -5.61 -18.78
C ASP A 49 8.83 -5.21 -18.29
N PHE A 50 9.27 -5.82 -17.20
CA PHE A 50 10.64 -5.69 -16.70
C PHE A 50 11.18 -7.10 -16.42
N ASP A 51 12.34 -7.43 -17.01
CA ASP A 51 13.08 -8.68 -16.76
C ASP A 51 14.16 -8.48 -15.68
N GLY A 52 13.86 -7.65 -14.68
CA GLY A 52 14.64 -7.56 -13.45
C GLY A 52 15.83 -6.59 -13.40
N ASP A 53 16.45 -6.17 -14.51
CA ASP A 53 17.78 -5.51 -14.41
C ASP A 53 17.99 -4.22 -15.23
N VAL A 54 16.97 -3.67 -15.91
CA VAL A 54 17.12 -2.42 -16.68
C VAL A 54 16.58 -1.23 -15.87
N PRO A 55 17.44 -0.34 -15.32
CA PRO A 55 17.00 0.73 -14.40
C PRO A 55 16.01 1.73 -15.01
N ALA A 56 16.11 1.96 -16.33
CA ALA A 56 15.20 2.84 -17.06
C ALA A 56 13.77 2.26 -17.16
N GLU A 57 13.64 0.94 -17.26
CA GLU A 57 12.33 0.26 -17.31
C GLU A 57 11.71 0.17 -15.91
N LEU A 58 12.53 -0.10 -14.89
CA LEU A 58 12.11 -0.12 -13.48
C LEU A 58 11.52 1.21 -13.01
N SER A 59 12.18 2.33 -13.37
CA SER A 59 11.68 3.67 -13.02
C SER A 59 10.42 4.07 -13.77
N ALA A 60 10.21 3.56 -14.99
CA ALA A 60 8.99 3.81 -15.76
C ALA A 60 7.81 2.96 -15.27
N ALA A 61 8.07 1.77 -14.72
CA ALA A 61 7.04 0.84 -14.25
C ALA A 61 6.31 1.29 -12.97
N GLY A 62 6.84 2.26 -12.20
CA GLY A 62 6.24 2.72 -10.94
C GLY A 62 6.71 1.93 -9.71
N ASP A 63 5.88 1.86 -8.66
CA ASP A 63 6.26 1.16 -7.42
C ASP A 63 6.14 -0.37 -7.56
N LEU A 64 7.20 -1.08 -7.17
CA LEU A 64 7.36 -2.52 -7.38
C LEU A 64 7.91 -3.24 -6.15
N GLY A 65 7.29 -4.38 -5.82
CA GLY A 65 7.71 -5.22 -4.70
C GLY A 65 7.50 -4.57 -3.33
N PRO A 66 6.25 -4.29 -2.90
CA PRO A 66 5.99 -3.88 -1.52
C PRO A 66 6.55 -4.93 -0.53
N GLU A 67 7.49 -4.52 0.32
CA GLU A 67 8.17 -5.36 1.33
C GLU A 67 8.00 -4.84 2.77
N GLY A 68 7.94 -3.52 2.94
CA GLY A 68 7.78 -2.89 4.24
C GLY A 68 6.54 -2.01 4.27
N MET A 69 5.73 -2.08 5.32
CA MET A 69 4.56 -1.22 5.48
C MET A 69 4.38 -0.72 6.91
N VAL A 70 4.04 0.56 7.05
CA VAL A 70 3.72 1.20 8.34
C VAL A 70 2.50 2.09 8.19
N PHE A 71 1.50 1.88 9.04
CA PHE A 71 0.40 2.82 9.21
C PHE A 71 0.76 3.88 10.26
N ILE A 72 0.50 5.14 9.94
CA ILE A 72 0.69 6.28 10.84
C ILE A 72 -0.70 6.91 11.07
N PRO A 73 -1.26 6.84 12.29
CA PRO A 73 -2.54 7.47 12.56
C PRO A 73 -2.43 8.99 12.45
N SER A 74 -3.53 9.63 12.06
CA SER A 74 -3.71 11.09 11.93
C SER A 74 -3.16 11.87 13.13
N ALA A 75 -3.33 11.36 14.35
CA ALA A 75 -2.83 11.99 15.58
C ALA A 75 -1.30 12.08 15.67
N LEU A 76 -0.57 11.23 14.93
CA LEU A 76 0.89 11.22 14.85
C LEU A 76 1.41 11.76 13.50
N SER A 77 0.51 12.13 12.59
CA SER A 77 0.83 12.57 11.24
C SER A 77 0.99 14.10 11.19
N PRO A 78 2.05 14.62 10.52
CA PRO A 78 2.24 16.06 10.37
C PRO A 78 1.17 16.74 9.49
N THR A 79 0.43 15.97 8.69
CA THR A 79 -0.67 16.47 7.86
C THR A 79 -2.04 16.35 8.53
N GLY A 80 -2.11 15.69 9.69
CA GLY A 80 -3.38 15.36 10.35
C GLY A 80 -4.21 14.30 9.63
N GLN A 81 -3.69 13.67 8.57
CA GLN A 81 -4.35 12.57 7.86
C GLN A 81 -3.74 11.22 8.29
N ASP A 82 -4.54 10.16 8.29
CA ASP A 82 -4.02 8.80 8.39
C ASP A 82 -3.14 8.52 7.16
N LEU A 83 -1.93 8.00 7.39
CA LEU A 83 -0.96 7.72 6.33
C LEU A 83 -0.61 6.23 6.30
N LEU A 84 -0.32 5.74 5.09
CA LEU A 84 0.31 4.45 4.88
C LEU A 84 1.65 4.66 4.17
N VAL A 85 2.73 4.24 4.80
CA VAL A 85 4.08 4.23 4.22
C VAL A 85 4.38 2.84 3.70
N VAL A 86 4.89 2.76 2.47
CA VAL A 86 5.21 1.50 1.79
C VAL A 86 6.63 1.59 1.23
N ALA A 87 7.49 0.65 1.62
CA ALA A 87 8.80 0.44 1.05
C ALA A 87 8.71 -0.62 -0.06
N ASN A 88 9.20 -0.27 -1.24
CA ASN A 88 9.17 -1.10 -2.44
C ASN A 88 10.59 -1.53 -2.79
N GLU A 89 10.92 -2.80 -2.56
CA GLU A 89 12.29 -3.31 -2.70
C GLU A 89 12.77 -3.29 -4.15
N VAL A 90 11.93 -3.74 -5.08
CA VAL A 90 12.32 -3.93 -6.48
C VAL A 90 12.52 -2.60 -7.19
N SER A 91 11.62 -1.62 -6.95
CA SER A 91 11.79 -0.26 -7.50
C SER A 91 12.74 0.61 -6.67
N GLY A 92 13.11 0.20 -5.44
CA GLY A 92 13.91 1.00 -4.52
C GLY A 92 13.23 2.29 -4.04
N THR A 93 11.90 2.35 -4.11
CA THR A 93 11.10 3.53 -3.76
C THR A 93 10.45 3.40 -2.38
N THR A 94 10.15 4.54 -1.76
CA THR A 94 9.27 4.62 -0.58
C THR A 94 8.12 5.55 -0.89
N SER A 95 6.90 5.03 -0.81
CA SER A 95 5.67 5.74 -1.15
C SER A 95 4.84 6.02 0.10
N ILE A 96 4.18 7.17 0.13
CA ILE A 96 3.30 7.58 1.23
C ILE A 96 1.92 7.86 0.66
N PHE A 97 0.92 7.15 1.16
CA PHE A 97 -0.48 7.32 0.79
C PHE A 97 -1.20 8.06 1.92
N ALA A 98 -1.84 9.18 1.60
CA ALA A 98 -2.84 9.76 2.49
C ALA A 98 -4.15 9.00 2.33
N ILE A 99 -4.80 8.66 3.44
CA ILE A 99 -6.02 7.88 3.44
C ILE A 99 -7.21 8.82 3.66
N GLU A 100 -8.15 8.79 2.71
CA GLU A 100 -9.42 9.50 2.78
C GLU A 100 -10.57 8.50 2.81
N VAL A 101 -11.52 8.71 3.72
CA VAL A 101 -12.76 7.93 3.81
C VAL A 101 -13.89 8.78 3.26
N ILE A 102 -14.41 8.38 2.10
CA ILE A 102 -15.55 8.99 1.42
C ILE A 102 -16.82 8.27 1.90
N GLU A 103 -17.84 9.05 2.28
CA GLU A 103 -19.17 8.55 2.67
C GLU A 103 -20.11 8.40 1.47
#